data_AF-A0A3E0DTX0-F1
#
_entry.id   AF-A0A3E0DTX0-F1
#
_cell.length_a   1.000
_cell.length_b   1.000
_cell.length_c   1.000
_cell.angle_alpha   90.00
_cell.angle_beta   90.00
_cell.angle_gamma   90.00
#
_symmetry.space_group_name_H-M   'P 1'
#
loop_
_entity.id
_entity.type
_entity.pdbx_description
1 polymer ?
#
loop_
_entity_poly.entity_id
_entity_poly.type
_entity_poly.pdbx_seq_one_letter_code
_entity_poly.pdbx_strand_id
1 'polypeptide(L)'
;MIKTYFSEQHCAVTQPTGNWLARAQVRVGRIPLYKQASQQSMQVSQMVFGEHFDCYQADELEGLEHWYLVQSQRDAYVGYIYQPDGILEGQSDFCFEGNAKVNTLTTALYMKPTVTAPIIQELPFGAELCIPHEAVAAAEKDQDYYFLPSLGAWVYKQHVQLNHRPHTDPVALARQFIGLSYLWGGRSGWGVDCSSLVQLCFEQSACLLPRDSALQQQYAPAFQDQPIARQDIRANDLLFWPGHVAIASSNSTLIHATGHGMRVIEESIDQVCQRIYQAYQTHCMILRPLYASRVSSD
;
A
#
# COMPACT_ATOMS: atom_id res chain seq x y z
N MET A 1 5.35 -0.17 16.62
CA MET A 1 5.42 1.32 16.54
C MET A 1 4.31 1.95 15.71
N ILE A 2 3.45 1.21 14.99
CA ILE A 2 2.45 1.79 14.07
C ILE A 2 1.13 2.21 14.78
N LYS A 3 0.68 1.49 15.82
CA LYS A 3 -0.55 1.83 16.56
C LYS A 3 -0.54 3.28 17.07
N THR A 4 0.58 3.75 17.61
CA THR A 4 0.73 5.11 18.13
C THR A 4 0.79 6.19 17.05
N TYR A 5 1.18 5.87 15.82
CA TYR A 5 1.37 6.88 14.76
C TYR A 5 0.03 7.41 14.22
N PHE A 6 -1.01 6.56 14.21
CA PHE A 6 -2.36 6.93 13.74
C PHE A 6 -3.39 7.08 14.87
N SER A 7 -3.13 6.58 16.09
CA SER A 7 -4.11 6.65 17.20
C SER A 7 -4.21 8.02 17.87
N GLU A 8 -3.19 8.87 17.77
CA GLU A 8 -3.12 10.15 18.49
C GLU A 8 -3.55 11.38 17.67
N GLN A 9 -3.86 11.20 16.39
CA GLN A 9 -4.14 12.31 15.48
C GLN A 9 -5.54 12.18 14.87
N HIS A 10 -6.22 13.31 14.71
CA HIS A 10 -7.64 13.52 14.38
C HIS A 10 -8.15 12.95 13.03
N CYS A 11 -7.58 11.86 12.55
CA CYS A 11 -8.03 11.11 11.39
C CYS A 11 -8.71 9.84 11.91
N ALA A 12 -10.01 9.91 12.21
CA ALA A 12 -10.72 8.84 12.91
C ALA A 12 -10.85 7.59 12.02
N VAL A 13 -9.89 6.68 12.13
CA VAL A 13 -10.02 5.33 11.62
C VAL A 13 -11.03 4.59 12.50
N THR A 14 -11.98 3.91 11.87
CA THR A 14 -13.01 3.14 12.58
C THR A 14 -12.38 2.19 13.59
N GLN A 15 -12.89 2.17 14.82
CA GLN A 15 -12.47 1.20 15.81
C GLN A 15 -13.28 -0.08 15.65
N PRO A 16 -12.67 -1.27 15.78
CA PRO A 16 -13.40 -2.52 15.79
C PRO A 16 -14.43 -2.55 16.93
N THR A 17 -15.62 -3.05 16.64
CA THR A 17 -16.74 -3.15 17.59
C THR A 17 -16.61 -4.34 18.55
N GLY A 18 -15.71 -5.28 18.23
CA GLY A 18 -15.56 -6.56 18.90
C GLY A 18 -14.41 -6.65 19.92
N ASN A 19 -14.36 -7.78 20.63
CA ASN A 19 -13.25 -8.12 21.51
C ASN A 19 -12.06 -8.64 20.69
N TRP A 20 -10.85 -8.22 21.04
CA TRP A 20 -9.63 -8.74 20.39
C TRP A 20 -9.50 -10.25 20.63
N LEU A 21 -9.22 -10.99 19.56
CA LEU A 21 -9.05 -12.44 19.59
C LEU A 21 -7.58 -12.84 19.50
N ALA A 22 -6.92 -12.40 18.43
CA ALA A 22 -5.58 -12.82 18.08
C ALA A 22 -4.94 -11.84 17.10
N ARG A 23 -3.63 -11.97 16.96
CA ARG A 23 -2.87 -11.37 15.86
C ARG A 23 -2.56 -12.43 14.82
N ALA A 24 -2.64 -12.04 13.55
CA ALA A 24 -2.29 -12.88 12.41
C ALA A 24 -1.45 -12.10 11.39
N GLN A 25 -0.95 -12.81 10.37
CA GLN A 25 -0.14 -12.26 9.30
C GLN A 25 -0.56 -12.87 7.97
N VAL A 26 -0.62 -12.07 6.91
CA VAL A 26 -1.04 -12.51 5.57
C VAL A 26 0.00 -13.47 4.98
N ARG A 27 -0.46 -14.65 4.53
CA ARG A 27 0.38 -15.72 3.97
C ARG A 27 0.26 -15.91 2.47
N VAL A 28 -0.83 -15.43 1.89
CA VAL A 28 -1.06 -15.45 0.44
C VAL A 28 -0.62 -14.13 -0.18
N GLY A 29 -0.61 -14.04 -1.51
CA GLY A 29 -0.19 -12.83 -2.22
C GLY A 29 -0.98 -11.58 -1.80
N ARG A 30 -2.30 -11.71 -1.66
CA ARG A 30 -3.19 -10.66 -1.17
C ARG A 30 -4.47 -11.24 -0.57
N ILE A 31 -5.12 -10.47 0.31
CA ILE A 31 -6.48 -10.72 0.78
C ILE A 31 -7.33 -9.46 0.63
N PRO A 32 -8.56 -9.55 0.11
CA PRO A 32 -9.51 -8.44 0.08
C PRO A 32 -10.06 -8.16 1.47
N LEU A 33 -10.30 -6.89 1.78
CA LEU A 33 -11.10 -6.46 2.93
C LEU A 33 -12.44 -5.98 2.41
N TYR A 34 -13.51 -6.51 2.97
CA TYR A 34 -14.89 -6.19 2.62
C TYR A 34 -15.51 -5.22 3.61
N LYS A 35 -16.50 -4.44 3.15
CA LYS A 35 -17.28 -3.51 3.99
C LYS A 35 -18.20 -4.24 4.97
N GLN A 36 -18.67 -5.43 4.60
CA GLN A 36 -19.51 -6.30 5.41
C GLN A 36 -19.00 -7.74 5.28
N ALA A 37 -19.39 -8.62 6.20
CA ALA A 37 -19.09 -10.05 6.17
C ALA A 37 -19.84 -10.80 5.06
N SER A 38 -19.54 -10.45 3.80
CA SER A 38 -20.09 -11.08 2.60
C SER A 38 -19.15 -10.84 1.40
N GLN A 39 -18.90 -11.88 0.60
CA GLN A 39 -18.09 -11.76 -0.63
C GLN A 39 -18.81 -10.93 -1.71
N GLN A 40 -20.11 -10.71 -1.57
CA GLN A 40 -20.88 -9.79 -2.42
C GLN A 40 -20.79 -8.34 -1.95
N SER A 41 -20.19 -8.10 -0.78
CA SER A 41 -19.98 -6.76 -0.27
C SER A 41 -18.88 -6.04 -1.05
N MET A 42 -18.91 -4.71 -0.99
CA MET A 42 -17.90 -3.87 -1.60
C MET A 42 -16.53 -4.14 -0.95
N GLN A 43 -15.50 -4.35 -1.78
CA GLN A 43 -14.11 -4.31 -1.32
C GLN A 43 -13.77 -2.87 -0.89
N VAL A 44 -13.20 -2.71 0.30
CA VAL A 44 -12.80 -1.42 0.86
C VAL A 44 -11.28 -1.25 0.90
N SER A 45 -10.53 -2.35 0.97
CA SER A 45 -9.08 -2.33 0.93
C SER A 45 -8.55 -3.72 0.56
N GLN A 46 -7.23 -3.87 0.57
CA GLN A 46 -6.52 -5.15 0.50
C GLN A 46 -5.42 -5.17 1.56
N MET A 47 -5.04 -6.36 2.00
CA MET A 47 -3.76 -6.61 2.65
C MET A 47 -2.91 -7.53 1.78
N VAL A 48 -1.59 -7.38 1.83
CA VAL A 48 -0.65 -8.17 1.02
C VAL A 48 0.23 -9.05 1.90
N PHE A 49 0.90 -10.04 1.28
CA PHE A 49 1.79 -10.96 1.95
C PHE A 49 2.70 -10.28 2.98
N GLY A 50 2.83 -10.90 4.16
CA GLY A 50 3.69 -10.43 5.23
C GLY A 50 3.09 -9.33 6.11
N GLU A 51 2.00 -8.69 5.71
CA GLU A 51 1.34 -7.70 6.57
C GLU A 51 0.63 -8.35 7.76
N HIS A 52 0.60 -7.63 8.88
CA HIS A 52 -0.02 -8.09 10.12
C HIS A 52 -1.38 -7.44 10.34
N PHE A 53 -2.26 -8.15 11.02
CA PHE A 53 -3.58 -7.66 11.40
C PHE A 53 -4.04 -8.28 12.72
N ASP A 54 -4.87 -7.53 13.44
CA ASP A 54 -5.56 -8.00 14.64
C ASP A 54 -6.96 -8.50 14.23
N CYS A 55 -7.39 -9.64 14.79
CA CYS A 55 -8.70 -10.24 14.58
C CYS A 55 -9.61 -9.96 15.79
N TYR A 56 -10.90 -9.80 15.53
CA TYR A 56 -11.89 -9.45 16.55
C TYR A 56 -13.10 -10.36 16.47
N GLN A 57 -13.64 -10.69 17.65
CA GLN A 57 -14.94 -11.33 17.81
C GLN A 57 -16.00 -10.24 17.91
N ALA A 58 -16.96 -10.22 16.98
CA ALA A 58 -18.05 -9.26 16.97
C ALA A 58 -19.40 -9.98 16.86
N ASP A 59 -20.42 -9.47 17.55
CA ASP A 59 -21.76 -10.07 17.61
C ASP A 59 -22.39 -10.23 16.22
N GLU A 60 -22.11 -9.28 15.32
CA GLU A 60 -22.57 -9.31 13.92
C GLU A 60 -21.99 -10.46 13.07
N LEU A 61 -20.98 -11.18 13.59
CA LEU A 61 -20.42 -12.37 12.97
C LEU A 61 -21.04 -13.67 13.49
N GLU A 62 -21.96 -13.60 14.46
CA GLU A 62 -22.63 -14.78 14.99
C GLU A 62 -23.38 -15.54 13.86
N GLY A 63 -23.04 -16.82 13.69
CA GLY A 63 -23.59 -17.65 12.61
C GLY A 63 -22.96 -17.47 11.23
N LEU A 64 -21.98 -16.57 11.07
CA LEU A 64 -21.23 -16.39 9.83
C LEU A 64 -19.90 -17.15 9.88
N GLU A 65 -19.91 -18.39 9.40
CA GLU A 65 -18.70 -19.21 9.33
C GLU A 65 -17.62 -18.57 8.46
N HIS A 66 -16.36 -18.70 8.89
CA HIS A 66 -15.17 -18.22 8.19
C HIS A 66 -15.03 -16.71 8.00
N TRP A 67 -15.89 -15.89 8.58
CA TRP A 67 -15.78 -14.43 8.54
C TRP A 67 -15.10 -13.87 9.79
N TYR A 68 -14.23 -12.88 9.57
CA TYR A 68 -13.50 -12.23 10.66
C TYR A 68 -13.51 -10.72 10.45
N LEU A 69 -13.86 -9.99 11.52
CA LEU A 69 -13.59 -8.56 11.61
C LEU A 69 -12.11 -8.38 11.93
N VAL A 70 -11.42 -7.59 11.12
CA VAL A 70 -9.97 -7.40 11.26
C VAL A 70 -9.59 -5.93 11.24
N GLN A 71 -8.45 -5.63 11.87
CA GLN A 71 -7.79 -4.33 11.80
C GLN A 71 -6.35 -4.50 11.33
N SER A 72 -6.03 -3.87 10.20
CA SER A 72 -4.67 -3.77 9.66
C SER A 72 -3.72 -3.13 10.68
N GLN A 73 -2.57 -3.76 10.95
CA GLN A 73 -1.53 -3.15 11.78
C GLN A 73 -0.72 -2.08 11.03
N ARG A 74 -0.90 -1.97 9.70
CA ARG A 74 -0.16 -1.01 8.86
C ARG A 74 -0.76 0.39 8.90
N ASP A 75 -2.08 0.49 8.86
CA ASP A 75 -2.81 1.76 8.72
C ASP A 75 -4.09 1.82 9.56
N ALA A 76 -4.24 0.88 10.51
CA ALA A 76 -5.41 0.73 11.38
C ALA A 76 -6.75 0.49 10.64
N TYR A 77 -6.72 0.23 9.33
CA TYR A 77 -7.94 0.08 8.54
C TYR A 77 -8.74 -1.15 8.97
N VAL A 78 -10.06 -0.99 9.07
CA VAL A 78 -10.99 -2.03 9.53
C VAL A 78 -11.82 -2.55 8.36
N GLY A 79 -12.03 -3.86 8.34
CA GLY A 79 -12.92 -4.51 7.40
C GLY A 79 -13.10 -5.98 7.73
N TYR A 80 -13.79 -6.70 6.85
CA TYR A 80 -14.04 -8.13 7.02
C TYR A 80 -13.20 -8.94 6.04
N ILE A 81 -12.64 -10.05 6.50
CA ILE A 81 -11.96 -11.03 5.66
C ILE A 81 -12.69 -12.37 5.73
N TYR A 82 -12.56 -13.13 4.65
CA TYR A 82 -13.05 -14.50 4.56
C TYR A 82 -11.84 -15.46 4.66
N GLN A 83 -11.85 -16.36 5.64
CA GLN A 83 -10.68 -17.17 6.03
C GLN A 83 -10.17 -18.14 4.96
N PRO A 84 -10.99 -18.72 4.07
CA PRO A 84 -10.48 -19.45 2.91
C PRO A 84 -9.54 -18.63 2.02
N ASP A 85 -9.67 -17.30 2.03
CA ASP A 85 -8.81 -16.40 1.26
C ASP A 85 -7.56 -15.97 2.07
N GLY A 86 -7.58 -16.08 3.41
CA GLY A 86 -6.51 -15.63 4.31
C GLY A 86 -6.25 -16.61 5.44
N ILE A 87 -5.08 -17.27 5.42
CA ILE A 87 -4.67 -18.23 6.45
C ILE A 87 -4.69 -17.54 7.82
N LEU A 88 -5.68 -17.90 8.63
CA LEU A 88 -5.77 -17.61 10.05
C LEU A 88 -5.50 -18.90 10.80
N GLU A 89 -4.28 -19.14 11.26
CA GLU A 89 -4.11 -20.11 12.32
C GLU A 89 -3.11 -19.63 13.36
N GLY A 90 -3.60 -19.53 14.59
CA GLY A 90 -2.77 -19.66 15.76
C GLY A 90 -2.10 -21.03 15.75
N GLN A 91 -0.84 -21.06 16.21
CA GLN A 91 0.04 -22.24 16.30
C GLN A 91 0.94 -22.56 15.10
N SER A 92 1.17 -21.65 14.16
CA SER A 92 2.34 -21.78 13.27
C SER A 92 3.50 -20.90 13.76
N ASP A 93 4.69 -21.47 13.93
CA ASP A 93 5.95 -20.74 14.20
C ASP A 93 6.33 -19.76 13.08
N PHE A 94 5.65 -19.87 11.94
CA PHE A 94 5.83 -18.96 10.82
C PHE A 94 5.11 -17.65 11.17
N CYS A 95 5.86 -16.68 11.69
CA CYS A 95 5.52 -15.27 11.86
C CYS A 95 6.83 -14.48 11.82
N PHE A 96 6.90 -13.38 11.05
CA PHE A 96 8.13 -12.60 10.94
C PHE A 96 7.83 -11.12 10.90
N GLU A 97 8.73 -10.31 11.44
CA GLU A 97 8.71 -8.87 11.21
C GLU A 97 9.41 -8.54 9.88
N GLY A 98 8.71 -7.82 8.99
CA GLY A 98 9.25 -7.43 7.70
C GLY A 98 10.37 -6.40 7.83
N ASN A 99 11.52 -6.67 7.22
CA ASN A 99 12.63 -5.72 7.12
C ASN A 99 12.92 -5.29 5.66
N ALA A 100 12.12 -5.78 4.72
CA ALA A 100 12.18 -5.46 3.31
C ALA A 100 10.80 -5.55 2.66
N LYS A 101 10.63 -4.93 1.49
CA LYS A 101 9.39 -4.92 0.70
C LYS A 101 9.67 -5.19 -0.77
N VAL A 102 8.73 -5.84 -1.45
CA VAL A 102 8.75 -5.96 -2.91
C VAL A 102 8.54 -4.58 -3.55
N ASN A 103 9.43 -4.16 -4.46
CA ASN A 103 9.42 -2.82 -5.08
C ASN A 103 9.12 -2.81 -6.58
N THR A 104 8.84 -3.97 -7.16
CA THR A 104 8.28 -4.13 -8.52
C THR A 104 6.79 -4.49 -8.43
N LEU A 105 6.04 -4.35 -9.53
CA LEU A 105 4.60 -4.70 -9.54
C LEU A 105 4.35 -6.12 -9.04
N THR A 106 5.16 -7.08 -9.49
CA THR A 106 5.18 -8.43 -8.96
C THR A 106 6.60 -8.98 -8.92
N THR A 107 6.81 -10.00 -8.11
CA THR A 107 8.00 -10.84 -8.11
C THR A 107 7.61 -12.29 -7.84
N ALA A 108 8.53 -13.22 -8.08
CA ALA A 108 8.34 -14.64 -7.79
C ALA A 108 9.30 -15.10 -6.68
N LEU A 109 8.80 -16.00 -5.85
CA LEU A 109 9.59 -16.79 -4.91
C LEU A 109 9.97 -18.12 -5.57
N TYR A 110 11.26 -18.40 -5.66
CA TYR A 110 11.79 -19.58 -6.32
C TYR A 110 12.33 -20.61 -5.32
N MET A 111 12.26 -21.90 -5.65
CA MET A 111 12.88 -22.95 -4.83
C MET A 111 14.42 -22.93 -4.87
N LYS A 112 15.02 -22.32 -5.91
CA LYS A 112 16.47 -22.19 -6.12
C LYS A 112 16.76 -20.81 -6.73
N PRO A 113 17.99 -20.26 -6.60
CA PRO A 113 18.34 -18.93 -7.11
C PRO A 113 18.60 -18.96 -8.63
N THR A 114 17.59 -19.32 -9.42
CA THR A 114 17.64 -19.35 -10.89
C THR A 114 16.25 -19.16 -11.49
N VAL A 115 16.18 -18.49 -12.64
CA VAL A 115 14.93 -18.13 -13.32
C VAL A 115 14.11 -19.34 -13.80
N THR A 116 14.74 -20.50 -13.97
CA THR A 116 14.05 -21.74 -14.39
C THR A 116 13.63 -22.63 -13.22
N ALA A 117 13.88 -22.22 -11.97
CA ALA A 117 13.47 -22.99 -10.81
C ALA A 117 11.94 -22.98 -10.67
N PRO A 118 11.35 -24.02 -10.05
CA PRO A 118 9.94 -23.98 -9.69
C PRO A 118 9.61 -22.75 -8.83
N ILE A 119 8.51 -22.09 -9.18
CA ILE A 119 7.95 -20.95 -8.45
C ILE A 119 7.08 -21.50 -7.32
N ILE A 120 7.34 -21.01 -6.10
CA ILE A 120 6.58 -21.32 -4.89
C ILE A 120 5.32 -20.44 -4.86
N GLN A 121 5.49 -19.14 -5.07
CA GLN A 121 4.43 -18.14 -4.98
C GLN A 121 4.84 -16.84 -5.69
N GLU A 122 3.86 -16.13 -6.24
CA GLU A 122 4.03 -14.75 -6.70
C GLU A 122 3.63 -13.75 -5.61
N LEU A 123 4.43 -12.70 -5.44
CA LEU A 123 4.20 -11.64 -4.47
C LEU A 123 4.00 -10.30 -5.17
N PRO A 124 3.05 -9.46 -4.70
CA PRO A 124 2.84 -8.14 -5.27
C PRO A 124 3.80 -7.11 -4.70
N PHE A 125 3.84 -5.95 -5.37
CA PHE A 125 4.37 -4.71 -4.80
C PHE A 125 3.88 -4.49 -3.37
N GLY A 126 4.80 -4.14 -2.47
CA GLY A 126 4.52 -3.87 -1.07
C GLY A 126 4.49 -5.09 -0.15
N ALA A 127 4.53 -6.31 -0.68
CA ALA A 127 4.66 -7.51 0.14
C ALA A 127 5.89 -7.45 1.05
N GLU A 128 5.71 -7.76 2.33
CA GLU A 128 6.75 -7.69 3.34
C GLU A 128 7.56 -8.98 3.39
N LEU A 129 8.87 -8.84 3.53
CA LEU A 129 9.83 -9.95 3.58
C LEU A 129 10.76 -9.77 4.79
N CYS A 130 11.21 -10.89 5.35
CA CYS A 130 12.29 -10.92 6.34
C CYS A 130 13.54 -11.52 5.69
N ILE A 131 14.54 -10.66 5.45
CA ILE A 131 15.83 -11.02 4.84
C ILE A 131 16.92 -10.93 5.92
N PRO A 132 17.54 -12.04 6.31
CA PRO A 132 18.64 -12.03 7.27
C PRO A 132 19.84 -11.20 6.80
N HIS A 133 20.58 -10.61 7.72
CA HIS A 133 21.75 -9.77 7.41
C HIS A 133 22.81 -10.55 6.61
N GLU A 134 23.02 -11.82 6.94
CA GLU A 134 23.92 -12.72 6.23
C GLU A 134 23.48 -12.98 4.77
N ALA A 135 22.18 -13.04 4.50
CA ALA A 135 21.66 -13.18 3.14
C ALA A 135 21.89 -11.89 2.32
N VAL A 136 21.76 -10.73 2.96
CA VAL A 136 22.12 -9.44 2.33
C VAL A 136 23.61 -9.42 1.99
N ALA A 137 24.47 -9.74 2.95
CA ALA A 137 25.92 -9.73 2.76
C ALA A 137 26.40 -10.76 1.71
N ALA A 138 25.71 -11.89 1.57
CA ALA A 138 26.00 -12.88 0.53
C ALA A 138 25.65 -12.36 -0.87
N ALA A 139 24.47 -11.73 -1.02
CA ALA A 139 24.02 -11.17 -2.29
C ALA A 139 24.85 -9.97 -2.78
N GLU A 140 25.42 -9.20 -1.86
CA GLU A 140 26.34 -8.10 -2.20
C GLU A 140 27.69 -8.60 -2.78
N LYS A 141 28.07 -9.85 -2.54
CA LYS A 141 29.36 -10.39 -3.00
C LYS A 141 29.32 -10.94 -4.42
N ASP A 142 28.34 -11.78 -4.76
CA ASP A 142 28.16 -12.32 -6.13
C ASP A 142 26.87 -13.14 -6.31
N GLN A 143 25.77 -12.76 -5.62
CA GLN A 143 24.51 -13.50 -5.74
C GLN A 143 23.35 -12.57 -6.07
N ASP A 144 22.56 -12.92 -7.07
CA ASP A 144 21.44 -12.11 -7.57
C ASP A 144 20.13 -12.32 -6.82
N TYR A 145 20.14 -13.15 -5.79
CA TYR A 145 18.97 -13.54 -5.03
C TYR A 145 19.24 -13.42 -3.53
N TYR A 146 18.21 -12.99 -2.79
CA TYR A 146 18.17 -13.15 -1.34
C TYR A 146 17.52 -14.48 -0.99
N PHE A 147 18.09 -15.20 -0.02
CA PHE A 147 17.44 -16.34 0.60
C PHE A 147 16.50 -15.87 1.71
N LEU A 148 15.32 -16.47 1.77
CA LEU A 148 14.27 -16.24 2.76
C LEU A 148 14.11 -17.52 3.60
N PRO A 149 14.81 -17.68 4.74
CA PRO A 149 14.81 -18.93 5.49
C PRO A 149 13.43 -19.34 5.97
N SER A 150 12.61 -18.37 6.38
CA SER A 150 11.25 -18.61 6.85
C SER A 150 10.38 -19.29 5.79
N LEU A 151 10.66 -19.02 4.50
CA LEU A 151 9.92 -19.53 3.35
C LEU A 151 10.63 -20.66 2.61
N GLY A 152 11.90 -20.96 2.96
CA GLY A 152 12.75 -21.85 2.17
C GLY A 152 12.87 -21.42 0.70
N ALA A 153 12.85 -20.10 0.44
CA ALA A 153 12.66 -19.54 -0.90
C ALA A 153 13.73 -18.52 -1.27
N TRP A 154 13.84 -18.24 -2.58
CA TRP A 154 14.74 -17.25 -3.15
C TRP A 154 13.96 -16.16 -3.86
N VAL A 155 14.35 -14.90 -3.66
CA VAL A 155 13.74 -13.74 -4.35
C VAL A 155 14.83 -12.95 -5.07
N TYR A 156 14.57 -12.49 -6.28
CA TYR A 156 15.53 -11.70 -7.05
C TYR A 156 15.79 -10.35 -6.35
N LYS A 157 17.07 -10.04 -6.09
CA LYS A 157 17.44 -8.94 -5.17
C LYS A 157 17.00 -7.57 -5.66
N GLN A 158 16.95 -7.34 -6.97
CA GLN A 158 16.55 -6.04 -7.53
C GLN A 158 15.04 -5.78 -7.43
N HIS A 159 14.24 -6.82 -7.17
CA HIS A 159 12.79 -6.67 -6.93
C HIS A 159 12.44 -6.37 -5.48
N VAL A 160 13.46 -6.17 -4.63
CA VAL A 160 13.29 -5.98 -3.19
C VAL A 160 14.00 -4.72 -2.74
N GLN A 161 13.28 -3.91 -1.97
CA GLN A 161 13.81 -2.79 -1.21
C GLN A 161 13.97 -3.18 0.25
N LEU A 162 15.13 -2.90 0.84
CA LEU A 162 15.35 -3.02 2.28
C LEU A 162 14.78 -1.78 2.99
N ASN A 163 14.08 -1.94 4.12
CA ASN A 163 13.40 -0.84 4.82
C ASN A 163 14.37 0.26 5.32
N HIS A 164 15.64 -0.10 5.57
CA HIS A 164 16.68 0.86 5.96
C HIS A 164 17.29 1.63 4.78
N ARG A 165 16.85 1.36 3.54
CA ARG A 165 17.23 2.05 2.30
C ARG A 165 15.96 2.49 1.54
N PRO A 166 15.18 3.43 2.08
CA PRO A 166 13.91 3.85 1.49
C PRO A 166 14.11 4.50 0.11
N HIS A 167 13.07 4.47 -0.72
CA HIS A 167 13.08 5.09 -2.04
C HIS A 167 13.07 6.59 -1.85
N THR A 168 13.79 7.31 -2.71
CA THR A 168 13.90 8.76 -2.59
C THR A 168 12.88 9.52 -3.45
N ASP A 169 12.20 8.83 -4.38
CA ASP A 169 11.28 9.46 -5.33
C ASP A 169 9.97 8.66 -5.51
N PRO A 170 8.89 9.06 -4.81
CA PRO A 170 7.56 8.47 -4.99
C PRO A 170 7.03 8.56 -6.44
N VAL A 171 7.38 9.59 -7.21
CA VAL A 171 6.96 9.70 -8.62
C VAL A 171 7.62 8.62 -9.46
N ALA A 172 8.90 8.30 -9.22
CA ALA A 172 9.57 7.19 -9.91
C ALA A 172 8.88 5.84 -9.61
N LEU A 173 8.41 5.63 -8.38
CA LEU A 173 7.61 4.45 -8.04
C LEU A 173 6.26 4.47 -8.76
N ALA A 174 5.54 5.60 -8.74
CA ALA A 174 4.25 5.74 -9.40
C ALA A 174 4.32 5.47 -10.92
N ARG A 175 5.44 5.82 -11.57
CA ARG A 175 5.67 5.52 -12.99
C ARG A 175 5.74 4.02 -13.29
N GLN A 176 6.18 3.18 -12.35
CA GLN A 176 6.15 1.72 -12.53
C GLN A 176 4.73 1.18 -12.66
N PHE A 177 3.74 1.89 -12.11
CA PHE A 177 2.34 1.49 -12.15
C PHE A 177 1.62 1.92 -13.43
N ILE A 178 2.20 2.78 -14.28
CA ILE A 178 1.54 3.26 -15.50
C ILE A 178 1.06 2.08 -16.35
N GLY A 179 -0.22 2.07 -16.69
CA GLY A 179 -0.89 0.99 -17.41
C GLY A 179 -1.54 -0.08 -16.53
N LEU A 180 -1.21 -0.16 -15.24
CA LEU A 180 -1.85 -1.09 -14.31
C LEU A 180 -3.34 -0.75 -14.14
N SER A 181 -4.20 -1.77 -14.08
CA SER A 181 -5.64 -1.61 -13.95
C SER A 181 -6.05 -0.85 -12.69
N TYR A 182 -7.05 0.03 -12.83
CA TYR A 182 -7.75 0.61 -11.69
C TYR A 182 -8.62 -0.48 -11.06
N LEU A 183 -8.44 -0.69 -9.76
CA LEU A 183 -9.21 -1.64 -8.96
C LEU A 183 -9.69 -0.94 -7.70
N TRP A 184 -11.00 -0.75 -7.55
CA TRP A 184 -11.58 -0.18 -6.35
C TRP A 184 -11.20 -0.99 -5.11
N GLY A 185 -10.66 -0.35 -4.06
CA GLY A 185 -10.15 -1.03 -2.87
C GLY A 185 -8.81 -1.75 -3.10
N GLY A 186 -8.31 -1.81 -4.34
CA GLY A 186 -7.05 -2.47 -4.70
C GLY A 186 -5.85 -1.81 -4.04
N ARG A 187 -4.87 -2.59 -3.58
CA ARG A 187 -3.63 -2.11 -2.95
C ARG A 187 -2.48 -3.10 -3.21
N SER A 188 -2.27 -3.44 -4.47
CA SER A 188 -1.20 -4.36 -4.87
C SER A 188 -0.74 -4.07 -6.29
N GLY A 189 0.40 -4.64 -6.70
CA GLY A 189 0.83 -4.52 -8.10
C GLY A 189 0.01 -5.34 -9.10
N TRP A 190 -1.12 -5.92 -8.68
CA TRP A 190 -2.15 -6.47 -9.57
C TRP A 190 -3.31 -5.49 -9.84
N GLY A 191 -3.38 -4.38 -9.09
CA GLY A 191 -4.42 -3.37 -9.24
C GLY A 191 -4.45 -2.41 -8.05
N VAL A 192 -4.67 -1.14 -8.34
CA VAL A 192 -4.69 -0.04 -7.36
C VAL A 192 -5.88 0.88 -7.58
N ASP A 193 -6.32 1.56 -6.53
CA ASP A 193 -7.14 2.75 -6.65
C ASP A 193 -6.30 4.01 -6.46
N CYS A 194 -6.95 5.17 -6.53
CA CYS A 194 -6.27 6.47 -6.51
C CYS A 194 -5.45 6.66 -5.23
N SER A 195 -6.07 6.37 -4.08
CA SER A 195 -5.46 6.54 -2.77
C SER A 195 -4.41 5.49 -2.46
N SER A 196 -4.58 4.24 -2.91
CA SER A 196 -3.59 3.19 -2.66
C SER A 196 -2.33 3.35 -3.50
N LEU A 197 -2.42 3.89 -4.72
CA LEU A 197 -1.25 4.26 -5.52
C LEU A 197 -0.37 5.26 -4.74
N VAL A 198 -0.97 6.32 -4.21
CA VAL A 198 -0.30 7.31 -3.36
C VAL A 198 0.26 6.64 -2.12
N GLN A 199 -0.55 5.86 -1.41
CA GLN A 199 -0.16 5.22 -0.16
C GLN A 199 1.07 4.32 -0.33
N LEU A 200 1.09 3.49 -1.37
CA LEU A 200 2.18 2.54 -1.66
C LEU A 200 3.48 3.25 -2.05
N CYS A 201 3.43 4.29 -2.88
CA CYS A 201 4.62 5.02 -3.33
C CYS A 201 5.28 5.81 -2.19
N PHE A 202 4.47 6.47 -1.36
CA PHE A 202 4.96 7.25 -0.23
C PHE A 202 5.46 6.36 0.90
N GLU A 203 4.83 5.22 1.15
CA GLU A 203 5.28 4.28 2.18
C GLU A 203 6.68 3.71 1.89
N GLN A 204 6.97 3.35 0.64
CA GLN A 204 8.33 2.92 0.25
C GLN A 204 9.36 4.05 0.34
N SER A 205 8.90 5.29 0.43
CA SER A 205 9.71 6.47 0.71
C SER A 205 9.67 6.88 2.19
N ALA A 206 9.30 5.96 3.08
CA ALA A 206 9.18 6.14 4.53
C ALA A 206 8.17 7.22 4.98
N CYS A 207 7.21 7.57 4.12
CA CYS A 207 6.12 8.49 4.42
C CYS A 207 4.80 7.69 4.52
N LEU A 208 4.33 7.48 5.75
CA LEU A 208 3.08 6.75 5.98
C LEU A 208 1.88 7.67 5.76
N LEU A 209 0.91 7.16 4.99
CA LEU A 209 -0.34 7.85 4.70
C LEU A 209 -1.53 6.94 5.02
N PRO A 210 -2.67 7.51 5.48
CA PRO A 210 -3.92 6.76 5.61
C PRO A 210 -4.38 6.11 4.29
N ARG A 211 -5.29 5.15 4.38
CA ARG A 211 -5.78 4.38 3.22
C ARG A 211 -6.66 5.18 2.27
N ASP A 212 -7.53 6.04 2.79
CA ASP A 212 -8.56 6.74 2.01
C ASP A 212 -8.11 8.17 1.67
N SER A 213 -8.42 8.65 0.47
CA SER A 213 -7.99 9.97 -0.01
C SER A 213 -8.46 11.12 0.89
N ALA A 214 -9.66 11.04 1.46
CA ALA A 214 -10.17 12.04 2.39
C ALA A 214 -9.35 12.08 3.70
N LEU A 215 -8.96 10.91 4.21
CA LEU A 215 -8.11 10.80 5.39
C LEU A 215 -6.67 11.26 5.07
N GLN A 216 -6.14 10.90 3.90
CA GLN A 216 -4.85 11.39 3.41
C GLN A 216 -4.82 12.92 3.37
N GLN A 217 -5.83 13.57 2.79
CA GLN A 217 -5.90 15.04 2.72
C GLN A 217 -5.84 15.70 4.10
N GLN A 218 -6.46 15.09 5.11
CA GLN A 218 -6.54 15.62 6.48
C GLN A 218 -5.31 15.29 7.33
N TYR A 219 -4.40 14.44 6.83
CA TYR A 219 -3.30 13.93 7.61
C TYR A 219 -2.15 14.94 7.71
N ALA A 220 -2.34 15.96 8.55
CA ALA A 220 -1.46 17.11 8.73
C ALA A 220 0.05 16.79 8.89
N PRO A 221 0.50 15.75 9.62
CA PRO A 221 1.94 15.52 9.79
C PRO A 221 2.66 15.12 8.52
N ALA A 222 1.92 14.69 7.48
CA ALA A 222 2.53 14.41 6.20
C ALA A 222 2.79 15.67 5.37
N PHE A 223 2.20 16.83 5.67
CA PHE A 223 2.16 17.98 4.76
C PHE A 223 2.69 19.30 5.36
N GLN A 224 3.03 20.22 4.48
CA GLN A 224 3.19 21.64 4.83
C GLN A 224 1.84 22.25 5.23
N ASP A 225 1.87 23.24 6.13
CA ASP A 225 0.66 23.82 6.71
C ASP A 225 -0.23 24.57 5.71
N GLN A 226 0.31 24.94 4.54
CA GLN A 226 -0.38 25.77 3.54
C GLN A 226 -0.58 25.02 2.22
N PRO A 227 -1.77 25.13 1.60
CA PRO A 227 -1.99 24.66 0.24
C PRO A 227 -1.05 25.32 -0.76
N ILE A 228 -0.68 24.57 -1.80
CA ILE A 228 0.21 25.01 -2.86
C ILE A 228 -0.61 25.66 -3.98
N ALA A 229 -0.13 26.80 -4.50
CA ALA A 229 -0.74 27.44 -5.66
C ALA A 229 -0.36 26.70 -6.96
N ARG A 230 -1.22 26.80 -7.99
CA ARG A 230 -1.06 26.09 -9.27
C ARG A 230 0.30 26.30 -9.92
N GLN A 231 0.85 27.52 -9.85
CA GLN A 231 2.15 27.86 -10.44
C GLN A 231 3.36 27.29 -9.67
N ASP A 232 3.16 26.90 -8.41
CA ASP A 232 4.20 26.42 -7.51
C ASP A 232 4.23 24.89 -7.40
N ILE A 233 3.39 24.20 -8.17
CA ILE A 233 3.34 22.73 -8.21
C ILE A 233 4.69 22.18 -8.66
N ARG A 234 5.17 21.16 -7.96
CA ARG A 234 6.33 20.37 -8.35
C ARG A 234 6.07 18.88 -8.17
N ALA A 235 7.01 18.06 -8.65
CA ALA A 235 6.95 16.61 -8.46
C ALA A 235 6.78 16.24 -6.97
N ASN A 236 6.00 15.21 -6.71
CA ASN A 236 5.61 14.71 -5.38
C ASN A 236 4.59 15.56 -4.61
N ASP A 237 4.10 16.68 -5.13
CA ASP A 237 2.90 17.33 -4.57
C ASP A 237 1.67 16.44 -4.79
N LEU A 238 0.72 16.45 -3.85
CA LEU A 238 -0.52 15.67 -3.95
C LEU A 238 -1.70 16.58 -4.30
N LEU A 239 -2.47 16.17 -5.30
CA LEU A 239 -3.67 16.85 -5.76
C LEU A 239 -4.90 16.08 -5.28
N PHE A 240 -5.74 16.74 -4.48
CA PHE A 240 -6.93 16.17 -3.87
C PHE A 240 -8.20 16.78 -4.44
N TRP A 241 -9.17 15.92 -4.73
CA TRP A 241 -10.57 16.26 -4.97
C TRP A 241 -11.43 15.41 -4.03
N PRO A 242 -12.71 15.76 -3.80
CA PRO A 242 -13.61 14.89 -3.07
C PRO A 242 -13.64 13.48 -3.69
N GLY A 243 -13.15 12.48 -2.93
CA GLY A 243 -13.08 11.09 -3.36
C GLY A 243 -11.94 10.72 -4.31
N HIS A 244 -11.00 11.63 -4.61
CA HIS A 244 -9.90 11.34 -5.55
C HIS A 244 -8.57 11.99 -5.15
N VAL A 245 -7.47 11.34 -5.49
CA VAL A 245 -6.11 11.87 -5.27
C VAL A 245 -5.18 11.50 -6.42
N ALA A 246 -4.21 12.37 -6.69
CA ALA A 246 -3.15 12.18 -7.68
C ALA A 246 -1.79 12.66 -7.16
N ILE A 247 -0.71 12.17 -7.76
CA ILE A 247 0.66 12.63 -7.51
C ILE A 247 1.10 13.53 -8.66
N ALA A 248 1.51 14.76 -8.40
CA ALA A 248 2.17 15.59 -9.40
C ALA A 248 3.49 14.92 -9.84
N SER A 249 3.66 14.68 -11.13
CA SER A 249 4.92 14.15 -11.70
C SER A 249 5.81 15.25 -12.26
N SER A 250 5.24 16.43 -12.50
CA SER A 250 5.92 17.68 -12.86
C SER A 250 5.04 18.87 -12.46
N ASN A 251 5.41 20.09 -12.87
CA ASN A 251 4.56 21.28 -12.71
C ASN A 251 3.32 21.31 -13.65
N SER A 252 3.19 20.36 -14.57
CA SER A 252 2.15 20.35 -15.62
C SER A 252 1.45 19.01 -15.79
N THR A 253 2.01 17.94 -15.21
CA THR A 253 1.50 16.57 -15.33
C THR A 253 1.33 15.92 -13.96
N LEU A 254 0.38 15.00 -13.88
CA LEU A 254 0.11 14.18 -12.71
C LEU A 254 0.01 12.70 -13.10
N ILE A 255 0.23 11.82 -12.12
CA ILE A 255 -0.02 10.38 -12.21
C ILE A 255 -1.15 10.05 -11.24
N HIS A 256 -2.13 9.28 -11.69
CA HIS A 256 -3.18 8.73 -10.83
C HIS A 256 -3.66 7.36 -11.31
N ALA A 257 -4.32 6.62 -10.44
CA ALA A 257 -5.21 5.52 -10.84
C ALA A 257 -6.62 6.09 -10.96
N THR A 258 -7.29 5.92 -12.11
CA THR A 258 -8.56 6.61 -12.36
C THR A 258 -9.65 5.70 -12.88
N GLY A 259 -10.88 5.91 -12.39
CA GLY A 259 -12.08 5.29 -12.93
C GLY A 259 -12.44 5.77 -14.34
N HIS A 260 -11.92 6.92 -14.79
CA HIS A 260 -12.14 7.42 -16.15
C HIS A 260 -11.37 6.57 -17.19
N GLY A 261 -10.09 6.30 -16.90
CA GLY A 261 -9.22 5.51 -17.78
C GLY A 261 -9.18 4.01 -17.43
N MET A 262 -9.80 3.62 -16.32
CA MET A 262 -9.75 2.28 -15.72
C MET A 262 -8.33 1.72 -15.55
N ARG A 263 -7.34 2.61 -15.38
CA ARG A 263 -5.92 2.27 -15.21
C ARG A 263 -5.14 3.42 -14.58
N VAL A 264 -3.88 3.18 -14.27
CA VAL A 264 -2.92 4.22 -13.90
C VAL A 264 -2.42 4.93 -15.15
N ILE A 265 -2.50 6.26 -15.17
CA ILE A 265 -2.08 7.10 -16.30
C ILE A 265 -1.35 8.35 -15.81
N GLU A 266 -0.46 8.85 -16.67
CA GLU A 266 0.14 10.18 -16.55
C GLU A 266 -0.54 11.12 -17.56
N GLU A 267 -1.07 12.26 -17.10
CA GLU A 267 -1.78 13.21 -17.95
C GLU A 267 -1.64 14.66 -17.46
N SER A 268 -2.09 15.62 -18.26
CA SER A 268 -2.02 17.05 -17.94
C SER A 268 -2.88 17.39 -16.72
N ILE A 269 -2.30 18.13 -15.77
CA ILE A 269 -3.01 18.63 -14.58
C ILE A 269 -4.23 19.45 -14.99
N ASP A 270 -4.08 20.35 -15.96
CA ASP A 270 -5.15 21.28 -16.34
C ASP A 270 -6.32 20.54 -17.01
N GLN A 271 -6.03 19.53 -17.85
CA GLN A 271 -7.06 18.69 -18.46
C GLN A 271 -7.83 17.87 -17.42
N VAL A 272 -7.14 17.31 -16.42
CA VAL A 272 -7.76 16.57 -15.32
C VAL A 272 -8.65 17.50 -14.49
N CYS A 273 -8.12 18.65 -14.08
CA CYS A 273 -8.86 19.67 -13.33
C CYS A 273 -10.13 20.09 -14.07
N GLN A 274 -10.02 20.39 -15.37
CA GLN A 274 -11.15 20.76 -16.21
C GLN A 274 -12.19 19.65 -16.29
N ARG A 275 -11.76 18.40 -16.53
CA ARG A 275 -12.65 17.24 -16.65
C ARG A 275 -13.41 16.96 -15.34
N ILE A 276 -12.72 16.99 -14.20
CA ILE A 276 -13.35 16.77 -12.88
C ILE A 276 -14.30 17.93 -12.55
N TYR A 277 -13.90 19.17 -12.82
CA TYR A 277 -14.76 20.32 -12.58
C TYR A 277 -16.05 20.26 -13.42
N GLN A 278 -15.96 19.91 -14.70
CA GLN A 278 -17.14 19.75 -15.56
C GLN A 278 -18.10 18.68 -15.04
N ALA A 279 -17.58 17.57 -14.52
CA ALA A 279 -18.40 16.46 -14.02
C ALA A 279 -18.99 16.70 -12.63
N TYR A 280 -18.25 17.35 -11.72
CA TYR A 280 -18.59 17.38 -10.29
C TYR A 280 -18.64 18.78 -9.66
N GLN A 281 -18.25 19.83 -10.40
CA GLN A 281 -18.19 21.22 -9.92
C GLN A 281 -17.27 21.40 -8.69
N THR A 282 -16.22 20.59 -8.58
CA THR A 282 -15.26 20.61 -7.46
C THR A 282 -13.90 21.15 -7.91
N HIS A 283 -13.24 21.88 -7.00
CA HIS A 283 -11.87 22.36 -7.19
C HIS A 283 -10.86 21.41 -6.54
N CYS A 284 -9.63 21.46 -7.04
CA CYS A 284 -8.51 20.72 -6.46
C CYS A 284 -7.93 21.47 -5.26
N MET A 285 -7.58 20.76 -4.20
CA MET A 285 -6.64 21.21 -3.17
C MET A 285 -5.28 20.57 -3.43
N ILE A 286 -4.20 21.34 -3.33
CA ILE A 286 -2.84 20.84 -3.57
C ILE A 286 -2.07 20.94 -2.26
N LEU A 287 -1.51 19.82 -1.81
CA LEU A 287 -0.73 19.73 -0.58
C LEU A 287 0.67 19.20 -0.88
N ARG A 288 1.69 19.79 -0.25
CA ARG A 288 3.08 19.35 -0.39
C ARG A 288 3.48 18.48 0.79
N PRO A 289 3.83 17.20 0.57
CA PRO A 289 4.35 16.36 1.64
C PRO A 289 5.65 16.93 2.23
N LEU A 290 5.82 16.87 3.56
CA LEU A 290 7.08 17.23 4.26
C LEU A 290 8.27 16.38 3.79
N TYR A 291 7.98 15.19 3.27
CA TYR A 291 8.97 14.37 2.59
C TYR A 291 9.58 15.08 1.37
N ALA A 292 8.73 15.71 0.54
CA ALA A 292 9.14 16.37 -0.70
C ALA A 292 9.95 17.66 -0.46
N SER A 293 9.97 18.22 0.75
CA SER A 293 10.81 19.39 1.08
C SER A 293 12.28 19.05 1.30
N ARG A 294 12.60 17.78 1.57
CA ARG A 294 13.99 17.31 1.79
C ARG A 294 14.74 16.97 0.50
N VAL A 295 14.03 16.74 -0.60
CA VAL A 295 14.62 16.33 -1.90
C VAL A 295 15.00 17.55 -2.76
N SER A 296 14.61 18.77 -2.38
CA SER A 296 14.90 19.99 -3.15
C SER A 296 16.10 20.79 -2.64
N SER A 297 17.07 20.14 -2.00
CA SER A 297 18.25 20.80 -1.43
C SER A 297 19.57 20.11 -1.76
N ASP A 298 19.74 19.68 -3.02
CA ASP A 298 21.04 19.36 -3.62
C ASP A 298 21.12 19.95 -5.04
#